data_AF-A0A9E3RJ88-F1
#
_entry.id   AF-A0A9E3RJ88-F1
#
_cell.length_a   1.000
_cell.length_b   1.000
_cell.length_c   1.000
_cell.angle_alpha   90.00
_cell.angle_beta   90.00
_cell.angle_gamma   90.00
#
_symmetry.space_group_name_H-M   'P 1'
#
loop_
_entity.id
_entity.type
_entity.pdbx_description
1 polymer ?
#
loop_
_entity_poly.entity_id
_entity_poly.type
_entity_poly.pdbx_seq_one_letter_code
_entity_poly.pdbx_strand_id
1 'polypeptide(L)'
;MTQNNKSYLFLNRLVVITHQGTIAYDEFFHKGVNIIRGKNSSGKSTVLNFIFYALGGDYNNWNAESLKCREVFAEVSINNATYTLRRNVTASLKQPMSIYWGNFEEAKTDTLNWKTFSYSQNDDRMSFTNVIFSALSYPEIRSETDNNITLHQLLRLIYIDQDSPTQCLFRRENFDLPNIRLAISEMLLGIYDDTLYNNRLALRKAKKDYDDKKREFGNLNKLYLQSGNATTIVALNKEVEKLKSDIEKNLTEIAKIREVARLRITKKTAPKVEILHKELMRLRQSLRRLTTDLYHRDLDIVDSKYFIDTLKKRVIDLNNSILTKKILGELTLTNCPQCLNPLGNHVPDGHCFLCKQPLSDDEERTHAKRLKQEIELQIKESEILLVRKERKLNGLISDIPALKEKINLLQKELDIAISESQSTRDDKIDELFVLKGRQEKQLEFLTQQLKGIDLLEQLKKELSDLSALISELTSTIEQLELSQKTNRDRVMAVIEKFAIYILQNDLDRQKEFQKAKKIEIDFYGDSFSLDGDFNFSASSNTYLKNAIRYAIFIASLRVSFMRYPKFILCDNMEDKGMEKERIQNLQKLVVRISESLKDKEEHQIIFSTSMIADELNNTPHCVGDDYNQDNKTLKVYN
;
A
#
# COMPACT_ATOMS: atom_id res chain seq x y z
N MET A 1 17.55 -6.22 -10.27
CA MET A 1 16.86 -5.44 -11.31
C MET A 1 16.05 -4.37 -10.61
N THR A 2 16.60 -3.16 -10.47
CA THR A 2 15.89 -2.01 -9.90
C THR A 2 14.81 -1.60 -10.90
N GLN A 3 13.53 -1.83 -10.56
CA GLN A 3 12.45 -1.14 -11.24
C GLN A 3 12.77 0.36 -11.19
N ASN A 4 12.82 0.97 -12.37
CA ASN A 4 13.10 2.39 -12.51
C ASN A 4 11.88 3.13 -11.95
N ASN A 5 11.85 3.37 -10.64
CA ASN A 5 10.78 4.02 -9.87
C ASN A 5 10.67 5.53 -10.17
N LYS A 6 10.84 5.92 -11.44
CA LYS A 6 10.71 7.31 -11.84
C LYS A 6 9.22 7.64 -11.91
N SER A 7 8.78 8.46 -10.96
CA SER A 7 7.39 8.92 -10.88
C SER A 7 7.26 10.23 -11.64
N TYR A 8 6.29 10.31 -12.55
CA TYR A 8 5.99 11.51 -13.33
C TYR A 8 4.51 11.83 -13.25
N LEU A 9 4.22 13.11 -13.07
CA LEU A 9 2.90 13.70 -13.23
C LEU A 9 3.04 14.91 -14.16
N PHE A 10 2.28 14.93 -15.25
CA PHE A 10 2.15 16.11 -16.10
C PHE A 10 0.68 16.49 -16.18
N LEU A 11 0.38 17.76 -15.99
CA LEU A 11 -0.89 18.34 -16.41
C LEU A 11 -0.78 18.65 -17.90
N ASN A 12 -1.68 18.10 -18.72
CA ASN A 12 -1.75 18.35 -20.16
C ASN A 12 -2.78 19.43 -20.49
N ARG A 13 -3.93 19.41 -19.81
CA ARG A 13 -5.03 20.35 -20.04
C ARG A 13 -5.85 20.55 -18.78
N LEU A 14 -6.27 21.78 -18.50
CA LEU A 14 -7.23 22.11 -17.44
C LEU A 14 -8.48 22.72 -18.07
N VAL A 15 -9.65 22.16 -17.79
CA VAL A 15 -10.94 22.66 -18.29
C VAL A 15 -11.89 22.89 -17.11
N VAL A 16 -12.45 24.08 -17.01
CA VAL A 16 -13.44 24.46 -15.97
C VAL A 16 -14.76 24.78 -16.66
N ILE A 17 -15.84 24.13 -16.23
CA ILE A 17 -17.17 24.27 -16.83
C ILE A 17 -18.11 24.97 -15.84
N THR A 18 -18.88 25.95 -16.33
CA THR A 18 -19.90 26.68 -15.56
C THR A 18 -21.14 25.84 -15.28
N HIS A 19 -21.99 26.27 -14.35
CA HIS A 19 -23.33 25.69 -14.17
C HIS A 19 -24.20 25.79 -15.43
N GLN A 20 -23.94 26.75 -16.31
CA GLN A 20 -24.64 26.91 -17.60
C GLN A 20 -24.11 25.96 -18.69
N GLY A 21 -23.05 25.18 -18.40
CA GLY A 21 -22.43 24.27 -19.37
C GLY A 21 -21.45 24.95 -20.34
N THR A 22 -21.15 26.23 -20.13
CA THR A 22 -20.13 26.96 -20.90
C THR A 22 -18.75 26.75 -20.31
N ILE A 23 -17.70 26.87 -21.14
CA ILE A 23 -16.32 26.73 -20.69
C ILE A 23 -15.86 28.05 -20.06
N ALA A 24 -15.56 28.01 -18.76
CA ALA A 24 -15.02 29.16 -18.02
C ALA A 24 -13.51 29.31 -18.20
N TYR A 25 -12.80 28.20 -18.35
CA TYR A 25 -11.35 28.16 -18.54
C TYR A 25 -10.98 26.90 -19.30
N ASP A 26 -10.08 27.01 -20.28
CA ASP A 26 -9.58 25.89 -21.07
C ASP A 26 -8.15 26.21 -21.50
N GLU A 27 -7.20 25.46 -20.95
CA GLU A 27 -5.79 25.76 -21.19
C GLU A 27 -4.96 24.49 -21.29
N PHE A 28 -4.07 24.47 -22.27
CA PHE A 28 -3.10 23.40 -22.48
C PHE A 28 -1.78 23.73 -21.81
N PHE A 29 -1.15 22.73 -21.22
CA PHE A 29 0.13 22.83 -20.55
C PHE A 29 1.13 21.88 -21.22
N HIS A 30 2.41 22.23 -21.14
CA HIS A 30 3.48 21.48 -21.77
C HIS A 30 4.58 21.11 -20.78
N LYS A 31 5.53 20.27 -21.24
CA LYS A 31 6.75 19.93 -20.49
C LYS A 31 7.67 21.16 -20.39
N GLY A 32 8.47 21.22 -19.33
CA GLY A 32 9.30 22.38 -19.00
C GLY A 32 8.53 23.44 -18.22
N VAL A 33 8.80 24.71 -18.48
CA VAL A 33 8.23 25.84 -17.73
C VAL A 33 6.97 26.39 -18.39
N ASN A 34 5.90 26.52 -17.60
CA ASN A 34 4.62 27.11 -17.96
C ASN A 34 4.35 28.31 -17.04
N ILE A 35 4.24 29.51 -17.63
CA ILE A 35 4.11 30.78 -16.92
C ILE A 35 2.72 31.34 -17.13
N ILE A 36 1.93 31.41 -16.06
CA ILE A 36 0.62 32.07 -16.05
C ILE A 36 0.83 33.53 -15.62
N ARG A 37 0.65 34.48 -16.54
CA ARG A 37 0.98 35.90 -16.33
C ARG A 37 -0.27 36.78 -16.28
N GLY A 38 -0.17 37.89 -15.55
CA GLY A 38 -1.25 38.87 -15.48
C GLY A 38 -1.22 39.75 -14.23
N LYS A 39 -1.97 40.85 -14.23
CA LYS A 39 -2.05 41.78 -13.10
C LYS A 39 -2.56 41.14 -11.82
N ASN A 40 -2.29 41.75 -10.67
CA ASN A 40 -2.88 41.29 -9.40
C ASN A 40 -4.42 41.28 -9.49
N SER A 41 -5.04 40.34 -8.78
CA SER A 41 -6.51 40.18 -8.74
C SER A 41 -7.18 39.80 -10.08
N SER A 42 -6.43 39.28 -11.06
CA SER A 42 -6.96 38.75 -12.34
C SER A 42 -7.41 37.27 -12.28
N GLY A 43 -7.22 36.60 -11.14
CA GLY A 43 -7.63 35.21 -10.90
C GLY A 43 -6.56 34.13 -11.20
N LYS A 44 -5.29 34.50 -11.37
CA LYS A 44 -4.19 33.52 -11.54
C LYS A 44 -4.15 32.48 -10.42
N SER A 45 -4.18 32.90 -9.16
CA SER A 45 -4.25 32.02 -7.99
C SER A 45 -5.48 31.12 -8.02
N THR A 46 -6.59 31.58 -8.59
CA THR A 46 -7.79 30.77 -8.80
C THR A 46 -7.53 29.61 -9.75
N VAL A 47 -6.81 29.84 -10.86
CA VAL A 47 -6.39 28.76 -11.77
C VAL A 47 -5.50 27.74 -11.05
N LEU A 48 -4.53 28.19 -10.26
CA LEU A 48 -3.64 27.29 -9.52
C LEU A 48 -4.39 26.50 -8.43
N ASN A 49 -5.37 27.11 -7.77
CA ASN A 49 -6.26 26.41 -6.85
C ASN A 49 -7.13 25.37 -7.57
N PHE A 50 -7.56 25.63 -8.81
CA PHE A 50 -8.21 24.62 -9.65
C PHE A 50 -7.28 23.47 -10.01
N ILE A 51 -6.01 23.74 -10.35
CA ILE A 51 -5.02 22.69 -10.59
C ILE A 51 -4.83 21.84 -9.33
N PHE A 52 -4.56 22.48 -8.18
CA PHE A 52 -4.41 21.80 -6.90
C PHE A 52 -5.63 20.93 -6.57
N TYR A 53 -6.83 21.47 -6.73
CA TYR A 53 -8.08 20.77 -6.48
C TYR A 53 -8.30 19.60 -7.46
N ALA A 54 -8.12 19.82 -8.77
CA ALA A 54 -8.32 18.79 -9.78
C ALA A 54 -7.33 17.62 -9.62
N LEU A 55 -6.10 17.91 -9.20
CA LEU A 55 -5.08 16.90 -8.89
C LEU A 55 -5.33 16.15 -7.57
N GLY A 56 -6.37 16.49 -6.80
CA GLY A 56 -6.78 15.76 -5.60
C GLY A 56 -6.55 16.46 -4.27
N GLY A 57 -6.13 17.73 -4.27
CA GLY A 57 -6.10 18.59 -3.10
C GLY A 57 -7.53 18.92 -2.60
N ASP A 58 -7.74 18.98 -1.31
CA ASP A 58 -8.99 19.44 -0.71
C ASP A 58 -8.96 20.97 -0.55
N TYR A 59 -9.90 21.65 -1.20
CA TYR A 59 -9.98 23.11 -1.21
C TYR A 59 -11.45 23.54 -1.23
N ASN A 60 -11.82 24.42 -0.29
CA ASN A 60 -13.19 24.89 -0.11
C ASN A 60 -13.33 26.42 -0.07
N ASN A 61 -12.22 27.17 -0.01
CA ASN A 61 -12.24 28.62 0.11
C ASN A 61 -12.41 29.31 -1.27
N TRP A 62 -13.43 28.89 -2.03
CA TRP A 62 -13.69 29.38 -3.38
C TRP A 62 -14.23 30.82 -3.37
N ASN A 63 -13.76 31.64 -4.31
CA ASN A 63 -14.36 32.96 -4.55
C ASN A 63 -15.73 32.83 -5.25
N ALA A 64 -16.50 33.92 -5.27
CA ALA A 64 -17.84 33.93 -5.86
C ALA A 64 -17.86 33.55 -7.35
N GLU A 65 -16.81 33.89 -8.11
CA GLU A 65 -16.69 33.53 -9.53
C GLU A 65 -16.44 32.03 -9.72
N SER A 66 -15.63 31.42 -8.86
CA SER A 66 -15.35 29.97 -8.87
C SER A 66 -16.59 29.16 -8.50
N LEU A 67 -17.41 29.65 -7.57
CA LEU A 67 -18.66 28.98 -7.17
C LEU A 67 -19.75 29.01 -8.25
N LYS A 68 -19.57 29.77 -9.33
CA LYS A 68 -20.41 29.66 -10.54
C LYS A 68 -19.98 28.51 -11.46
N CYS A 69 -18.83 27.89 -11.17
CA CYS A 69 -18.34 26.71 -11.88
C CYS A 69 -18.96 25.44 -11.29
N ARG A 70 -19.33 24.50 -12.16
CA ARG A 70 -19.93 23.21 -11.80
C ARG A 70 -18.86 22.16 -11.54
N GLU A 71 -17.91 22.06 -12.44
CA GLU A 71 -16.93 20.98 -12.45
C GLU A 71 -15.62 21.44 -13.10
N VAL A 72 -14.54 20.79 -12.68
CA VAL A 72 -13.19 20.95 -13.25
C VAL A 72 -12.69 19.60 -13.75
N PHE A 73 -12.04 19.63 -14.90
CA PHE A 73 -11.35 18.52 -15.52
C PHE A 73 -9.85 18.81 -15.59
N ALA A 74 -9.04 17.81 -15.29
CA ALA A 74 -7.61 17.83 -15.54
C ALA A 74 -7.24 16.60 -16.36
N GLU A 75 -6.79 16.81 -17.59
CA GLU A 75 -6.10 15.76 -18.34
C GLU A 75 -4.66 15.71 -17.83
N VAL A 76 -4.22 14.54 -17.39
CA VAL A 76 -2.90 14.31 -16.83
C VAL A 76 -2.22 13.11 -17.46
N SER A 77 -0.91 13.19 -17.62
CA SER A 77 -0.08 12.04 -17.95
C SER A 77 0.67 11.58 -16.70
N ILE A 78 0.39 10.35 -16.25
CA ILE A 78 1.05 9.72 -15.10
C ILE A 78 1.85 8.54 -15.60
N ASN A 79 3.17 8.59 -15.42
CA ASN A 79 4.11 7.56 -15.86
C ASN A 79 3.84 7.08 -17.31
N ASN A 80 3.61 7.99 -18.26
CA ASN A 80 3.28 7.70 -19.68
C ASN A 80 1.96 6.93 -19.90
N ALA A 81 0.95 7.18 -19.07
CA ALA A 81 -0.44 6.86 -19.37
C ALA A 81 -1.29 8.12 -19.17
N THR A 82 -2.28 8.32 -20.03
CA THR A 82 -3.15 9.50 -19.98
C THR A 82 -4.43 9.21 -19.21
N TYR A 83 -4.79 10.14 -18.33
CA TYR A 83 -5.99 10.09 -17.48
C TYR A 83 -6.71 11.42 -17.56
N THR A 84 -8.03 11.39 -17.51
CA THR A 84 -8.84 12.59 -17.29
C THR A 84 -9.49 12.50 -15.91
N LEU A 85 -9.14 13.45 -15.04
CA LEU A 85 -9.68 13.59 -13.70
C LEU A 85 -10.81 14.60 -13.73
N ARG A 86 -11.91 14.32 -13.01
CA ARG A 86 -13.06 15.23 -12.89
C ARG A 86 -13.47 15.37 -11.44
N ARG A 87 -13.72 16.60 -11.00
CA ARG A 87 -14.30 16.92 -9.68
C ARG A 87 -15.35 18.01 -9.78
N ASN A 88 -16.40 17.87 -8.97
CA ASN A 88 -17.40 18.93 -8.81
C ASN A 88 -16.82 20.07 -7.98
N VAL A 89 -17.09 21.31 -8.37
CA VAL A 89 -16.66 22.51 -7.64
C VAL A 89 -17.73 22.82 -6.62
N THR A 90 -17.39 22.68 -5.33
CA THR A 90 -18.33 22.91 -4.22
C THR A 90 -17.61 23.52 -3.02
N ALA A 91 -18.36 24.14 -2.11
CA ALA A 91 -17.83 24.63 -0.83
C ALA A 91 -17.63 23.51 0.22
N SER A 92 -18.03 22.27 -0.09
CA SER A 92 -17.90 21.13 0.81
C SER A 92 -16.53 20.48 0.68
N LEU A 93 -15.93 20.12 1.81
CA LEU A 93 -14.66 19.39 1.86
C LEU A 93 -14.84 17.91 1.45
N LYS A 94 -13.72 17.23 1.20
CA LYS A 94 -13.61 15.78 0.95
C LYS A 94 -14.43 15.29 -0.25
N GLN A 95 -14.48 16.09 -1.31
CA GLN A 95 -15.22 15.71 -2.52
C GLN A 95 -14.58 14.50 -3.23
N PRO A 96 -15.39 13.57 -3.77
CA PRO A 96 -14.89 12.46 -4.57
C PRO A 96 -14.23 12.95 -5.86
N MET A 97 -13.58 12.02 -6.56
CA MET A 97 -12.98 12.24 -7.86
C MET A 97 -13.48 11.17 -8.84
N SER A 98 -13.93 11.59 -10.01
CA SER A 98 -14.16 10.69 -11.13
C SER A 98 -12.90 10.62 -11.99
N ILE A 99 -12.52 9.42 -12.41
CA ILE A 99 -11.34 9.15 -13.23
C ILE A 99 -11.79 8.44 -14.50
N TYR A 100 -11.28 8.90 -15.63
CA TYR A 100 -11.38 8.29 -16.94
C TYR A 100 -9.97 7.97 -17.44
N TRP A 101 -9.76 6.80 -18.04
CA TRP A 101 -8.47 6.39 -18.59
C TRP A 101 -8.41 6.72 -20.08
N GLY A 102 -7.96 7.93 -20.38
CA GLY A 102 -7.84 8.48 -21.73
C GLY A 102 -7.80 10.01 -21.69
N ASN A 103 -7.74 10.61 -22.89
CA ASN A 103 -7.70 12.06 -23.06
C ASN A 103 -9.08 12.72 -22.80
N PHE A 104 -9.08 14.05 -22.69
CA PHE A 104 -10.29 14.81 -22.39
C PHE A 104 -11.35 14.74 -23.50
N GLU A 105 -10.94 14.69 -24.77
CA GLU A 105 -11.88 14.69 -25.90
C GLU A 105 -12.71 13.41 -25.94
N GLU A 106 -12.08 12.25 -25.69
CA GLU A 106 -12.78 10.97 -25.52
C GLU A 106 -13.68 11.02 -24.28
N ALA A 107 -13.13 11.43 -23.14
CA ALA A 107 -13.82 11.45 -21.85
C ALA A 107 -15.08 12.34 -21.86
N LYS A 108 -15.07 13.41 -22.66
CA LYS A 108 -16.21 14.32 -22.86
C LYS A 108 -17.38 13.66 -23.57
N THR A 109 -17.11 12.71 -24.47
CA THR A 109 -18.14 11.99 -25.24
C THR A 109 -18.61 10.70 -24.58
N ASP A 110 -17.79 10.13 -23.69
CA ASP A 110 -18.05 8.85 -23.04
C ASP A 110 -18.70 9.04 -21.66
N THR A 111 -19.91 8.50 -21.48
CA THR A 111 -20.64 8.54 -20.21
C THR A 111 -20.49 7.25 -19.37
N LEU A 112 -20.02 6.15 -19.94
CA LEU A 112 -20.06 4.82 -19.33
C LEU A 112 -18.77 4.43 -18.61
N ASN A 113 -17.61 4.88 -19.12
CA ASN A 113 -16.31 4.44 -18.62
C ASN A 113 -15.74 5.26 -17.46
N TRP A 114 -16.49 6.26 -16.96
CA TRP A 114 -16.10 7.00 -15.77
C TRP A 114 -16.24 6.17 -14.49
N LYS A 115 -15.18 6.13 -13.67
CA LYS A 115 -15.24 5.52 -12.32
C LYS A 115 -15.06 6.58 -11.26
N THR A 116 -15.95 6.61 -10.26
CA THR A 116 -15.91 7.59 -9.17
C THR A 116 -15.39 6.94 -7.89
N PHE A 117 -14.39 7.57 -7.29
CA PHE A 117 -13.73 7.12 -6.07
C PHE A 117 -13.90 8.17 -4.96
N SER A 118 -14.08 7.70 -3.72
CA SER A 118 -14.24 8.56 -2.55
C SER A 118 -12.92 9.23 -2.15
N TYR A 119 -13.02 10.28 -1.33
CA TYR A 119 -11.85 10.98 -0.79
C TYR A 119 -11.05 10.11 0.20
N SER A 120 -11.74 9.48 1.15
CA SER A 120 -11.15 8.53 2.08
C SER A 120 -11.44 7.10 1.65
N GLN A 121 -10.55 6.20 2.05
CA GLN A 121 -10.79 4.77 1.98
C GLN A 121 -11.86 4.38 3.01
N ASN A 122 -12.79 3.52 2.60
CA ASN A 122 -13.71 2.84 3.51
C ASN A 122 -13.38 1.33 3.47
N ASP A 123 -13.86 0.55 4.44
CA ASP A 123 -13.58 -0.89 4.54
C ASP A 123 -13.88 -1.67 3.24
N ASP A 124 -14.84 -1.21 2.43
CA ASP A 124 -15.28 -1.90 1.21
C ASP A 124 -14.82 -1.24 -0.11
N ARG A 125 -14.21 -0.04 -0.09
CA ARG A 125 -13.88 0.71 -1.34
C ARG A 125 -12.61 1.55 -1.23
N MET A 126 -11.85 1.57 -2.33
CA MET A 126 -10.64 2.38 -2.45
C MET A 126 -10.93 3.86 -2.65
N SER A 127 -10.00 4.70 -2.20
CA SER A 127 -10.02 6.14 -2.46
C SER A 127 -9.35 6.48 -3.80
N PHE A 128 -9.61 7.69 -4.32
CA PHE A 128 -8.87 8.16 -5.50
C PHE A 128 -7.37 8.28 -5.23
N THR A 129 -6.96 8.51 -3.98
CA THR A 129 -5.53 8.52 -3.61
C THR A 129 -4.89 7.17 -3.93
N ASN A 130 -5.55 6.06 -3.60
CA ASN A 130 -5.01 4.73 -3.87
C ASN A 130 -4.82 4.51 -5.39
N VAL A 131 -5.78 4.95 -6.19
CA VAL A 131 -5.71 4.85 -7.66
C VAL A 131 -4.53 5.66 -8.19
N ILE A 132 -4.41 6.93 -7.81
CA ILE A 132 -3.32 7.80 -8.28
C ILE A 132 -1.96 7.34 -7.77
N PHE A 133 -1.86 6.87 -6.53
CA PHE A 133 -0.60 6.32 -5.98
C PHE A 133 -0.17 5.05 -6.71
N SER A 134 -1.10 4.16 -7.04
CA SER A 134 -0.81 3.00 -7.89
C SER A 134 -0.32 3.44 -9.28
N ALA A 135 -0.97 4.43 -9.91
CA ALA A 135 -0.53 4.97 -11.20
C ALA A 135 0.89 5.58 -11.12
N LEU A 136 1.20 6.28 -10.03
CA LEU A 136 2.52 6.85 -9.74
C LEU A 136 3.57 5.81 -9.31
N SER A 137 3.15 4.56 -9.02
CA SER A 137 4.00 3.51 -8.45
C SER A 137 4.55 3.88 -7.05
N TYR A 138 3.74 4.57 -6.25
CA TYR A 138 4.05 4.86 -4.85
C TYR A 138 3.74 3.66 -3.94
N PRO A 139 4.58 3.42 -2.91
CA PRO A 139 4.27 2.43 -1.89
C PRO A 139 3.08 2.88 -1.02
N GLU A 140 2.39 1.93 -0.40
CA GLU A 140 1.39 2.24 0.62
C GLU A 140 2.09 2.69 1.90
N ILE A 141 1.95 3.97 2.25
CA ILE A 141 2.50 4.47 3.50
C ILE A 141 1.44 4.43 4.58
N ARG A 142 1.66 3.53 5.53
CA ARG A 142 0.88 3.43 6.76
C ARG A 142 1.55 4.29 7.81
N SER A 143 0.87 5.35 8.25
CA SER A 143 1.27 6.06 9.47
C SER A 143 1.14 5.12 10.67
N GLU A 144 1.93 5.35 11.73
CA GLU A 144 1.78 4.63 13.02
C GLU A 144 0.36 4.73 13.62
N THR A 145 -0.44 5.68 13.12
CA THR A 145 -1.83 5.96 13.52
C THR A 145 -2.89 5.36 12.58
N ASP A 146 -2.57 4.31 11.81
CA ASP A 146 -3.48 3.58 10.90
C ASP A 146 -4.13 4.39 9.76
N ASN A 147 -3.84 5.69 9.63
CA ASN A 147 -4.31 6.50 8.51
C ASN A 147 -3.30 6.55 7.36
N ASN A 148 -3.76 6.17 6.16
CA ASN A 148 -2.98 6.27 4.93
C ASN A 148 -2.73 7.73 4.53
N ILE A 149 -1.55 8.01 3.97
CA ILE A 149 -1.25 9.32 3.39
C ILE A 149 -2.18 9.59 2.21
N THR A 150 -2.78 10.78 2.17
CA THR A 150 -3.66 11.23 1.08
C THR A 150 -2.90 12.00 -0.01
N LEU A 151 -3.45 12.05 -1.22
CA LEU A 151 -2.90 12.85 -2.31
C LEU A 151 -2.87 14.35 -1.95
N HIS A 152 -3.89 14.81 -1.24
CA HIS A 152 -3.95 16.14 -0.65
C HIS A 152 -2.74 16.46 0.23
N GLN A 153 -2.43 15.56 1.18
CA GLN A 153 -1.27 15.70 2.05
C GLN A 153 0.05 15.75 1.28
N LEU A 154 0.19 14.89 0.26
CA LEU A 154 1.35 14.86 -0.61
C LEU A 154 1.54 16.17 -1.38
N LEU A 155 0.46 16.72 -1.94
CA LEU A 155 0.47 17.97 -2.70
C LEU A 155 0.94 19.17 -1.88
N ARG A 156 0.93 19.12 -0.54
CA ARG A 156 1.45 20.19 0.31
C ARG A 156 2.96 20.43 0.16
N LEU A 157 3.72 19.40 -0.23
CA LEU A 157 5.14 19.54 -0.55
C LEU A 157 5.40 19.88 -2.03
N ILE A 158 4.37 19.78 -2.87
CA ILE A 158 4.47 20.05 -4.31
C ILE A 158 3.99 21.45 -4.65
N TYR A 159 2.87 21.86 -4.08
CA TYR A 159 2.25 23.16 -4.27
C TYR A 159 2.82 24.17 -3.26
N ILE A 160 3.39 25.25 -3.78
CA ILE A 160 3.79 26.44 -3.02
C ILE A 160 2.66 27.46 -3.15
N ASP A 161 1.93 27.73 -2.08
CA ASP A 161 0.83 28.69 -2.03
C ASP A 161 1.27 30.04 -1.43
N GLN A 162 0.44 31.08 -1.64
CA GLN A 162 0.66 32.43 -1.10
C GLN A 162 0.30 32.56 0.39
N ASP A 163 -0.68 31.80 0.86
CA ASP A 163 -1.23 31.98 2.21
C ASP A 163 -0.32 31.42 3.31
N SER A 164 0.52 30.46 2.96
CA SER A 164 1.36 29.78 3.94
C SER A 164 2.49 30.68 4.48
N PRO A 165 2.85 30.53 5.77
CA PRO A 165 4.00 31.22 6.34
C PRO A 165 5.27 31.00 5.52
N THR A 166 6.13 32.01 5.47
CA THR A 166 7.37 31.96 4.69
C THR A 166 8.45 31.13 5.36
N GLN A 167 8.31 30.84 6.65
CA GLN A 167 9.22 30.01 7.43
C GLN A 167 8.86 28.51 7.37
N CYS A 168 7.70 28.18 6.79
CA CYS A 168 7.22 26.81 6.64
C CYS A 168 7.46 26.33 5.21
N LEU A 169 7.85 25.07 5.05
CA LEU A 169 7.98 24.44 3.73
C LEU A 169 6.62 23.98 3.23
N PHE A 170 5.85 23.28 4.05
CA PHE A 170 4.58 22.70 3.61
C PHE A 170 3.49 23.77 3.48
N ARG A 171 2.57 23.55 2.53
CA ARG A 171 1.30 24.29 2.51
C ARG A 171 0.57 24.05 3.83
N ARG A 172 0.11 25.13 4.46
CA ARG A 172 -0.56 25.11 5.76
C ARG A 172 -1.91 24.41 5.66
N GLU A 173 -2.19 23.60 6.69
CA GLU A 173 -3.38 22.78 6.81
C GLU A 173 -3.86 22.75 8.25
N ASN A 174 -5.16 22.53 8.43
CA ASN A 174 -5.70 22.21 9.75
C ASN A 174 -5.37 20.75 10.06
N PHE A 175 -4.84 20.45 11.26
CA PHE A 175 -4.37 19.11 11.67
C PHE A 175 -3.15 18.60 10.92
N ASP A 176 -2.06 19.37 11.00
CA ASP A 176 -0.76 18.99 10.44
C ASP A 176 0.17 18.34 11.49
N LEU A 177 0.15 17.01 11.54
CA LEU A 177 0.97 16.23 12.46
C LEU A 177 2.43 16.09 11.97
N PRO A 178 3.43 16.25 12.85
CA PRO A 178 4.85 16.08 12.49
C PRO A 178 5.19 14.75 11.78
N ASN A 179 4.61 13.64 12.26
CA ASN A 179 4.82 12.32 11.67
C ASN A 179 4.31 12.23 10.22
N ILE A 180 3.22 12.94 9.90
CA ILE A 180 2.68 12.98 8.54
C ILE A 180 3.64 13.74 7.63
N ARG A 181 4.18 14.89 8.06
CA ARG A 181 5.18 15.64 7.29
C ARG A 181 6.43 14.83 7.01
N LEU A 182 6.95 14.16 8.03
CA LEU A 182 8.11 13.28 7.88
C LEU A 182 7.82 12.17 6.87
N ALA A 183 6.68 11.48 7.01
CA ALA A 183 6.32 10.39 6.11
C ALA A 183 6.10 10.86 4.65
N ILE A 184 5.48 12.03 4.43
CA ILE A 184 5.36 12.63 3.08
C ILE A 184 6.75 12.92 2.51
N SER A 185 7.63 13.52 3.31
CA SER A 185 8.99 13.86 2.86
C SER A 185 9.79 12.61 2.50
N GLU A 186 9.80 11.59 3.36
CA GLU A 186 10.52 10.34 3.12
C GLU A 186 9.97 9.59 1.91
N MET A 187 8.66 9.65 1.67
CA MET A 187 8.05 9.12 0.46
C MET A 187 8.60 9.78 -0.79
N LEU A 188 8.47 11.11 -0.89
CA LEU A 188 8.81 11.89 -2.07
C LEU A 188 10.32 11.89 -2.33
N LEU A 189 11.11 11.91 -1.26
CA LEU A 189 12.56 11.78 -1.35
C LEU A 189 13.02 10.35 -1.68
N GLY A 190 12.11 9.37 -1.74
CA GLY A 190 12.45 7.97 -2.03
C GLY A 190 13.23 7.28 -0.92
N ILE A 191 13.22 7.84 0.29
CA ILE A 191 13.91 7.33 1.49
C ILE A 191 13.06 6.26 2.18
N TYR A 192 11.74 6.39 2.12
CA TYR A 192 10.82 5.41 2.69
C TYR A 192 10.96 4.05 1.99
N ASP A 193 11.13 3.00 2.80
CA ASP A 193 11.21 1.62 2.37
C ASP A 193 10.15 0.78 3.09
N ASP A 194 9.14 0.34 2.33
CA ASP A 194 8.06 -0.51 2.83
C ASP A 194 8.58 -1.88 3.29
N THR A 195 9.64 -2.39 2.65
CA THR A 195 10.25 -3.67 3.04
C THR A 195 10.87 -3.59 4.43
N LEU A 196 11.50 -2.47 4.77
CA LEU A 196 12.06 -2.22 6.10
C LEU A 196 10.97 -2.21 7.18
N TYR A 197 9.84 -1.55 6.91
CA TYR A 197 8.70 -1.53 7.82
C TYR A 197 8.11 -2.93 8.04
N ASN A 198 7.86 -3.66 6.95
CA ASN A 198 7.31 -5.02 7.00
C ASN A 198 8.26 -5.99 7.71
N ASN A 199 9.57 -5.88 7.48
CA ASN A 199 10.58 -6.68 8.17
C ASN A 199 10.60 -6.38 9.68
N ARG A 200 10.45 -5.11 10.09
CA ARG A 200 10.34 -4.74 11.52
C ARG A 200 9.10 -5.35 12.16
N LEU A 201 7.96 -5.34 11.47
CA LEU A 201 6.72 -5.96 11.97
C LEU A 201 6.87 -7.48 12.08
N ALA A 202 7.42 -8.13 11.04
CA ALA A 202 7.71 -9.55 11.02
C ALA A 202 8.68 -9.94 12.14
N LEU A 203 9.72 -9.14 12.41
CA LEU A 203 10.67 -9.37 13.49
C LEU A 203 10.00 -9.31 14.86
N ARG A 204 9.13 -8.32 15.11
CA ARG A 204 8.37 -8.23 16.37
C ARG A 204 7.49 -9.47 16.57
N LYS A 205 6.79 -9.90 15.51
CA LYS A 205 5.95 -11.09 15.54
C LYS A 205 6.76 -12.35 15.80
N ALA A 206 7.85 -12.57 15.04
CA ALA A 206 8.73 -13.72 15.20
C ALA A 206 9.36 -13.81 16.60
N LYS A 207 9.77 -12.67 17.19
CA LYS A 207 10.26 -12.61 18.57
C LYS A 207 9.19 -13.02 19.59
N LYS A 208 7.96 -12.52 19.42
CA LYS A 208 6.83 -12.88 20.28
C LYS A 208 6.53 -14.38 20.18
N ASP A 209 6.41 -14.89 18.96
CA ASP A 209 6.12 -16.31 18.70
C ASP A 209 7.24 -17.20 19.27
N TYR A 210 8.50 -16.78 19.15
CA TYR A 210 9.65 -17.47 19.76
C TYR A 210 9.57 -17.51 21.28
N ASP A 211 9.26 -16.39 21.93
CA ASP A 211 9.14 -16.33 23.40
C ASP A 211 7.98 -17.19 23.91
N ASP A 212 6.83 -17.18 23.22
CA ASP A 212 5.67 -18.01 23.55
C ASP A 212 6.00 -19.51 23.40
N LYS A 213 6.62 -19.90 22.28
CA LYS A 213 7.06 -21.28 22.04
C LYS A 213 8.17 -21.74 22.99
N LYS A 214 9.06 -20.84 23.39
CA LYS A 214 10.13 -21.12 24.35
C LYS A 214 9.56 -21.39 25.74
N ARG A 215 8.51 -20.65 26.13
CA ARG A 215 7.76 -20.91 27.38
C ARG A 215 7.04 -22.24 27.31
N GLU A 216 6.37 -22.54 26.20
CA GLU A 216 5.69 -23.83 25.97
C GLU A 216 6.66 -25.00 26.09
N PHE A 217 7.78 -24.95 25.37
CA PHE A 217 8.85 -25.93 25.44
C PHE A 217 9.41 -26.06 26.86
N GLY A 218 9.69 -24.93 27.54
CA GLY A 218 10.21 -24.93 28.91
C GLY A 218 9.26 -25.57 29.92
N ASN A 219 7.96 -25.34 29.79
CA ASN A 219 6.94 -25.94 30.65
C ASN A 219 6.81 -27.45 30.41
N LEU A 220 6.68 -27.86 29.15
CA LEU A 220 6.61 -29.28 28.78
C LEU A 220 7.88 -30.03 29.20
N ASN A 221 9.05 -29.49 28.87
CA ASN A 221 10.32 -30.15 29.18
C ASN A 221 10.51 -30.32 30.70
N LYS A 222 10.12 -29.34 31.52
CA LYS A 222 10.13 -29.47 32.99
C LYS A 222 9.19 -30.56 33.50
N LEU A 223 7.97 -30.65 32.98
CA LEU A 223 7.01 -31.70 33.35
C LEU A 223 7.56 -33.10 33.05
N TYR A 224 8.20 -33.27 31.89
CA TYR A 224 8.79 -34.55 31.51
C TYR A 224 10.08 -34.88 32.28
N LEU A 225 10.96 -33.91 32.55
CA LEU A 225 12.15 -34.09 33.40
C LEU A 225 11.80 -34.47 34.85
N GLN A 226 10.71 -33.93 35.41
CA GLN A 226 10.23 -34.29 36.76
C GLN A 226 9.62 -35.68 36.84
N SER A 227 9.20 -36.26 35.71
CA SER A 227 8.57 -37.59 35.65
C SER A 227 9.55 -38.77 35.63
N GLY A 228 10.86 -38.53 35.72
CA GLY A 228 11.87 -39.53 36.09
C GLY A 228 12.25 -40.58 35.04
N ASN A 229 11.60 -40.62 33.87
CA ASN A 229 11.80 -41.71 32.89
C ASN A 229 12.51 -41.22 31.63
N ALA A 230 13.83 -41.11 31.67
CA ALA A 230 14.66 -40.91 30.48
C ALA A 230 14.91 -42.26 29.78
N THR A 231 13.87 -42.82 29.14
CA THR A 231 14.00 -43.91 28.17
C THR A 231 13.96 -43.32 26.76
N THR A 232 14.83 -43.80 25.86
CA THR A 232 14.87 -43.35 24.47
C THR A 232 13.53 -43.66 23.77
N ILE A 233 13.10 -42.87 22.79
CA ILE A 233 11.86 -43.09 22.00
C ILE A 233 11.76 -44.55 21.49
N VAL A 234 12.90 -45.12 21.10
CA VAL A 234 13.02 -46.52 20.65
C VAL A 234 12.66 -47.53 21.73
N ALA A 235 13.04 -47.27 23.00
CA ALA A 235 12.71 -48.13 24.13
C ALA A 235 11.23 -48.04 24.52
N LEU A 236 10.66 -46.83 24.52
CA LEU A 236 9.23 -46.59 24.78
C LEU A 236 8.34 -47.26 23.73
N ASN A 237 8.66 -47.14 22.44
CA ASN A 237 7.93 -47.81 21.37
C ASN A 237 7.96 -49.35 21.51
N LYS A 238 9.10 -49.90 21.94
CA LYS A 238 9.23 -51.35 22.17
C LYS A 238 8.37 -51.84 23.34
N GLU A 239 8.25 -51.04 24.42
CA GLU A 239 7.34 -51.33 25.53
C GLU A 239 5.86 -51.23 25.12
N VAL A 240 5.50 -50.23 24.32
CA VAL A 240 4.14 -50.05 23.79
C VAL A 240 3.72 -51.25 22.95
N GLU A 241 4.56 -51.72 22.03
CA GLU A 241 4.28 -52.90 21.20
C GLU A 241 4.13 -54.18 22.04
N LYS A 242 4.95 -54.32 23.08
CA LYS A 242 4.84 -55.45 24.02
C LYS A 242 3.49 -55.43 24.78
N LEU A 243 3.10 -54.27 25.31
CA LEU A 243 1.82 -54.10 26.02
C LEU A 243 0.60 -54.36 25.12
N LYS A 244 0.63 -53.91 23.86
CA LYS A 244 -0.43 -54.23 22.88
C LYS A 244 -0.57 -55.73 22.65
N SER A 245 0.55 -56.42 22.42
CA SER A 245 0.58 -57.89 22.28
C SER A 245 0.00 -58.58 23.52
N ASP A 246 0.31 -58.11 24.72
CA ASP A 246 -0.18 -58.73 25.96
C ASP A 246 -1.69 -58.46 26.18
N ILE A 247 -2.19 -57.28 25.79
CA ILE A 247 -3.64 -56.97 25.79
C ILE A 247 -4.39 -57.86 24.80
N GLU A 248 -3.84 -58.08 23.59
CA GLU A 248 -4.45 -58.98 22.60
C GLU A 248 -4.54 -60.42 23.12
N LYS A 249 -3.49 -60.93 23.75
CA LYS A 249 -3.52 -62.26 24.40
C LYS A 249 -4.64 -62.35 25.44
N ASN A 250 -4.75 -61.36 26.33
CA ASN A 250 -5.81 -61.31 27.34
C ASN A 250 -7.22 -61.24 26.72
N LEU A 251 -7.40 -60.50 25.63
CA LEU A 251 -8.68 -60.45 24.90
C LEU A 251 -9.05 -61.80 24.27
N THR A 252 -8.08 -62.50 23.69
CA THR A 252 -8.32 -63.86 23.16
C THR A 252 -8.70 -64.85 24.25
N GLU A 253 -8.15 -64.69 25.46
CA GLU A 253 -8.46 -65.53 26.62
C GLU A 253 -9.86 -65.22 27.19
N ILE A 254 -10.24 -63.93 27.28
CA ILE A 254 -11.60 -63.50 27.64
C ILE A 254 -12.64 -64.01 26.63
N ALA A 255 -12.33 -63.97 25.33
CA ALA A 255 -13.22 -64.45 24.28
C ALA A 255 -13.49 -65.96 24.41
N LYS A 256 -12.45 -66.75 24.71
CA LYS A 256 -12.56 -68.19 24.98
C LYS A 256 -13.44 -68.50 26.19
N ILE A 257 -13.34 -67.70 27.26
CA ILE A 257 -14.15 -67.90 28.47
C ILE A 257 -15.60 -67.45 28.24
N ARG A 258 -15.83 -66.37 27.47
CA ARG A 258 -17.17 -65.87 27.11
C ARG A 258 -17.94 -66.75 26.13
N GLU A 259 -17.26 -67.56 25.29
CA GLU A 259 -17.93 -68.55 24.44
C GLU A 259 -18.68 -69.62 25.25
N VAL A 260 -18.27 -69.85 26.51
CA VAL A 260 -18.86 -70.87 27.40
C VAL A 260 -20.09 -70.35 28.16
N ALA A 261 -20.27 -69.03 28.28
CA ALA A 261 -21.33 -68.42 29.09
C ALA A 261 -22.23 -67.49 28.27
N ARG A 262 -23.34 -68.01 27.73
CA ARG A 262 -24.44 -67.18 27.19
C ARG A 262 -25.77 -67.56 27.82
N LEU A 263 -26.48 -66.52 28.29
CA LEU A 263 -27.92 -66.33 28.62
C LEU A 263 -28.02 -65.61 29.98
N ARG A 264 -28.65 -64.45 30.23
CA ARG A 264 -29.64 -63.57 29.56
C ARG A 264 -29.52 -62.17 30.19
N ILE A 265 -29.87 -61.10 29.45
CA ILE A 265 -30.02 -59.73 29.97
C ILE A 265 -31.53 -59.41 30.10
N THR A 266 -31.96 -58.78 31.20
CA THR A 266 -33.31 -58.21 31.35
C THR A 266 -33.27 -56.70 31.62
N LYS A 267 -34.13 -55.97 30.89
CA LYS A 267 -34.34 -54.51 30.86
C LYS A 267 -34.93 -53.96 32.16
N LYS A 268 -34.38 -52.84 32.67
CA LYS A 268 -35.14 -51.70 33.25
C LYS A 268 -34.23 -50.48 33.55
N THR A 269 -34.02 -49.61 32.57
CA THR A 269 -33.40 -48.27 32.73
C THR A 269 -33.86 -47.31 31.61
N ALA A 270 -35.17 -47.26 31.32
CA ALA A 270 -35.68 -46.53 30.14
C ALA A 270 -35.72 -44.98 30.25
N PRO A 271 -36.16 -44.34 31.37
CA PRO A 271 -36.53 -42.92 31.30
C PRO A 271 -35.36 -41.91 31.36
N LYS A 272 -34.31 -42.17 32.16
CA LYS A 272 -33.13 -41.25 32.27
C LYS A 272 -32.22 -41.34 31.03
N VAL A 273 -32.07 -42.54 30.49
CA VAL A 273 -31.31 -42.82 29.26
C VAL A 273 -31.94 -42.10 28.06
N GLU A 274 -33.28 -42.07 27.97
CA GLU A 274 -33.99 -41.44 26.85
C GLU A 274 -33.87 -39.91 26.83
N ILE A 275 -33.82 -39.25 28.00
CA ILE A 275 -33.63 -37.78 28.11
C ILE A 275 -32.21 -37.39 27.69
N LEU A 276 -31.20 -38.05 28.27
CA LEU A 276 -29.79 -37.82 27.93
C LEU A 276 -29.54 -38.07 26.43
N HIS A 277 -30.16 -39.10 25.86
CA HIS A 277 -30.05 -39.40 24.44
C HIS A 277 -30.65 -38.30 23.55
N LYS A 278 -31.79 -37.69 23.93
CA LYS A 278 -32.40 -36.57 23.20
C LYS A 278 -31.54 -35.30 23.22
N GLU A 279 -30.96 -34.94 24.36
CA GLU A 279 -30.08 -33.77 24.46
C GLU A 279 -28.78 -33.96 23.67
N LEU A 280 -28.20 -35.15 23.78
CA LEU A 280 -26.99 -35.53 23.04
C LEU A 280 -27.23 -35.50 21.52
N MET A 281 -28.41 -35.94 21.07
CA MET A 281 -28.82 -35.85 19.66
C MET A 281 -28.91 -34.39 19.18
N ARG A 282 -29.50 -33.48 19.98
CA ARG A 282 -29.56 -32.05 19.64
C ARG A 282 -28.18 -31.42 19.51
N LEU A 283 -27.28 -31.66 20.48
CA LEU A 283 -25.92 -31.11 20.44
C LEU A 283 -25.10 -31.68 19.29
N ARG A 284 -25.22 -32.98 18.99
CA ARG A 284 -24.60 -33.60 17.81
C ARG A 284 -25.12 -32.99 16.51
N GLN A 285 -26.41 -32.68 16.43
CA GLN A 285 -26.99 -32.01 15.26
C GLN A 285 -26.45 -30.58 15.10
N SER A 286 -26.34 -29.81 16.18
CA SER A 286 -25.73 -28.48 16.14
C SER A 286 -24.24 -28.53 15.74
N LEU A 287 -23.47 -29.47 16.29
CA LEU A 287 -22.08 -29.71 15.90
C LEU A 287 -21.98 -30.07 14.41
N ARG A 288 -22.89 -30.91 13.90
CA ARG A 288 -22.94 -31.28 12.48
C ARG A 288 -23.23 -30.08 11.58
N ARG A 289 -24.15 -29.19 11.97
CA ARG A 289 -24.44 -27.95 11.22
C ARG A 289 -23.22 -27.04 11.18
N LEU A 290 -22.64 -26.73 12.34
CA LEU A 290 -21.43 -25.90 12.46
C LEU A 290 -20.24 -26.45 11.67
N THR A 291 -20.03 -27.77 11.70
CA THR A 291 -18.95 -28.41 10.92
C THR A 291 -19.21 -28.39 9.42
N THR A 292 -20.48 -28.51 8.99
CA THR A 292 -20.86 -28.37 7.58
C THR A 292 -20.66 -26.92 7.10
N ASP A 293 -21.08 -25.94 7.90
CA ASP A 293 -20.88 -24.51 7.62
C ASP A 293 -19.41 -24.14 7.58
N LEU A 294 -18.59 -24.71 8.49
CA LEU A 294 -17.14 -24.54 8.50
C LEU A 294 -16.54 -25.07 7.20
N TYR A 295 -16.91 -26.29 6.79
CA TYR A 295 -16.42 -26.89 5.55
C TYR A 295 -16.78 -26.06 4.31
N HIS A 296 -18.02 -25.57 4.21
CA HIS A 296 -18.42 -24.69 3.11
C HIS A 296 -17.64 -23.39 3.08
N ARG A 297 -17.43 -22.76 4.24
CA ARG A 297 -16.66 -21.51 4.32
C ARG A 297 -15.18 -21.70 4.03
N ASP A 298 -14.63 -22.85 4.38
CA ASP A 298 -13.25 -23.20 4.07
C ASP A 298 -13.06 -23.36 2.55
N LEU A 299 -13.98 -24.05 1.87
CA LEU A 299 -14.01 -24.12 0.41
C LEU A 299 -14.13 -22.73 -0.24
N ASP A 300 -15.04 -21.87 0.25
CA ASP A 300 -15.19 -20.50 -0.24
C ASP A 300 -13.90 -19.66 -0.10
N ILE A 301 -13.09 -19.94 0.92
CA ILE A 301 -11.80 -19.28 1.17
C ILE A 301 -10.75 -19.81 0.20
N VAL A 302 -10.71 -21.13 -0.04
CA VAL A 302 -9.82 -21.76 -1.02
C VAL A 302 -10.10 -21.23 -2.42
N ASP A 303 -11.37 -21.15 -2.82
CA ASP A 303 -11.77 -20.61 -4.13
C ASP A 303 -11.39 -19.13 -4.26
N SER A 304 -11.58 -18.33 -3.21
CA SER A 304 -11.14 -16.93 -3.21
C SER A 304 -9.62 -16.78 -3.31
N LYS A 305 -8.85 -17.65 -2.65
CA LYS A 305 -7.38 -17.67 -2.80
C LYS A 305 -6.97 -18.01 -4.23
N TYR A 306 -7.60 -19.03 -4.83
CA TYR A 306 -7.34 -19.41 -6.22
C TYR A 306 -7.68 -18.29 -7.22
N PHE A 307 -8.81 -17.60 -7.00
CA PHE A 307 -9.20 -16.45 -7.80
C PHE A 307 -8.16 -15.32 -7.72
N ILE A 308 -7.72 -14.96 -6.52
CA ILE A 308 -6.68 -13.94 -6.31
C ILE A 308 -5.37 -14.33 -6.99
N ASP A 309 -4.93 -15.59 -6.86
CA ASP A 309 -3.72 -16.09 -7.52
C ASP A 309 -3.84 -16.03 -9.05
N THR A 310 -5.02 -16.29 -9.60
CA THR A 310 -5.29 -16.19 -11.03
C THR A 310 -5.16 -14.74 -11.51
N LEU A 311 -5.69 -13.77 -10.75
CA LEU A 311 -5.52 -12.36 -11.06
C LEU A 311 -4.04 -11.93 -10.96
N LYS A 312 -3.32 -12.37 -9.92
CA LYS A 312 -1.88 -12.10 -9.77
C LYS A 312 -1.07 -12.64 -10.95
N LYS A 313 -1.38 -13.85 -11.42
CA LYS A 313 -0.78 -14.41 -12.64
C LYS A 313 -1.06 -13.54 -13.86
N ARG A 314 -2.30 -13.09 -14.06
CA ARG A 314 -2.64 -12.17 -15.16
C ARG A 314 -1.83 -10.88 -15.12
N VAL A 315 -1.58 -10.31 -13.94
CA VAL A 315 -0.72 -9.12 -13.80
C VAL A 315 0.72 -9.43 -14.23
N ILE A 316 1.25 -10.59 -13.85
CA ILE A 316 2.58 -11.03 -14.27
C ILE A 316 2.63 -11.19 -15.79
N ASP A 317 1.64 -11.85 -16.39
CA ASP A 317 1.56 -12.07 -17.84
C ASP A 317 1.44 -10.74 -18.61
N LEU A 318 0.67 -9.78 -18.08
CA LEU A 318 0.58 -8.42 -18.61
C LEU A 318 1.92 -7.69 -18.53
N ASN A 319 2.61 -7.76 -17.40
CA ASN A 319 3.94 -7.16 -17.25
C ASN A 319 4.94 -7.80 -18.23
N ASN A 320 4.93 -9.13 -18.37
CA ASN A 320 5.77 -9.84 -19.32
C ASN A 320 5.46 -9.41 -20.76
N SER A 321 4.18 -9.21 -21.10
CA SER A 321 3.77 -8.72 -22.41
C SER A 321 4.27 -7.29 -22.68
N ILE A 322 4.13 -6.38 -21.70
CA ILE A 322 4.63 -5.00 -21.77
C ILE A 322 6.17 -4.99 -21.93
N LEU A 323 6.88 -5.81 -21.14
CA LEU A 323 8.34 -5.91 -21.19
C LEU A 323 8.82 -6.51 -22.52
N THR A 324 8.18 -7.59 -22.98
CA THR A 324 8.52 -8.24 -24.25
C THR A 324 8.35 -7.27 -25.41
N LYS A 325 7.26 -6.49 -25.43
CA LYS A 325 7.06 -5.46 -26.45
C LYS A 325 8.10 -4.35 -26.38
N LYS A 326 8.51 -3.92 -25.19
CA LYS A 326 9.59 -2.94 -25.03
C LYS A 326 10.90 -3.46 -25.64
N ILE A 327 11.28 -4.69 -25.31
CA ILE A 327 12.51 -5.32 -25.80
C ILE A 327 12.45 -5.53 -27.33
N LEU A 328 11.32 -6.05 -27.84
CA LEU A 328 11.17 -6.32 -29.27
C LEU A 328 10.93 -5.05 -30.10
N GLY A 329 10.31 -4.01 -29.54
CA GLY A 329 10.11 -2.72 -30.20
C GLY A 329 11.40 -1.90 -30.31
N GLU A 330 12.36 -2.13 -29.40
CA GLU A 330 13.71 -1.55 -29.47
C GLU A 330 14.62 -2.28 -30.49
N LEU A 331 14.19 -3.43 -31.04
CA LEU A 331 14.92 -4.10 -32.12
C LEU A 331 14.72 -3.30 -33.41
N THR A 332 15.71 -2.47 -33.74
CA THR A 332 15.79 -1.79 -35.03
C THR A 332 16.05 -2.84 -36.11
N LEU A 333 15.03 -3.10 -36.93
CA LEU A 333 15.21 -3.94 -38.12
C LEU A 333 16.08 -3.17 -39.11
N THR A 334 17.34 -3.58 -39.25
CA THR A 334 18.28 -3.02 -40.24
C THR A 334 18.03 -3.58 -41.64
N ASN A 335 17.49 -4.80 -41.70
CA ASN A 335 17.29 -5.55 -42.94
C ASN A 335 15.87 -6.12 -42.99
N CYS A 336 15.30 -6.22 -44.20
CA CYS A 336 14.01 -6.84 -44.42
C CYS A 336 14.08 -8.33 -44.06
N PRO A 337 13.21 -8.85 -43.18
CA PRO A 337 13.25 -10.27 -42.79
C PRO A 337 12.87 -11.23 -43.92
N GLN A 338 12.28 -10.74 -45.02
CA GLN A 338 11.89 -11.57 -46.17
C GLN A 338 12.99 -11.68 -47.24
N CYS A 339 13.65 -10.57 -47.57
CA CYS A 339 14.62 -10.52 -48.67
C CYS A 339 16.04 -10.11 -48.25
N LEU A 340 16.25 -9.81 -46.96
CA LEU A 340 17.52 -9.42 -46.35
C LEU A 340 18.16 -8.13 -46.87
N ASN A 341 17.50 -7.41 -47.78
CA ASN A 341 17.95 -6.10 -48.23
C ASN A 341 17.88 -5.06 -47.08
N PRO A 342 18.81 -4.10 -47.04
CA PRO A 342 18.80 -3.04 -46.04
C PRO A 342 17.52 -2.20 -46.14
N LEU A 343 16.90 -1.90 -45.01
CA LEU A 343 15.74 -1.00 -44.92
C LEU A 343 16.24 0.45 -45.00
N GLY A 344 15.49 1.32 -45.68
CA GLY A 344 15.90 2.72 -45.90
C GLY A 344 15.86 3.55 -44.62
N ASN A 345 16.87 4.40 -44.40
CA ASN A 345 17.07 5.21 -43.19
C ASN A 345 16.08 6.40 -43.00
N HIS A 346 15.03 6.50 -43.82
CA HIS A 346 14.10 7.63 -43.81
C HIS A 346 12.73 7.19 -43.32
N VAL A 347 12.63 6.95 -42.02
CA VAL A 347 11.35 6.71 -41.33
C VAL A 347 11.24 7.77 -40.23
N PRO A 348 10.17 8.60 -40.21
CA PRO A 348 9.96 9.56 -39.14
C PRO A 348 9.86 8.84 -37.78
N ASP A 349 10.27 9.52 -36.71
CA ASP A 349 10.07 9.01 -35.36
C ASP A 349 8.59 8.65 -35.12
N GLY A 350 8.35 7.55 -34.42
CA GLY A 350 6.99 7.04 -34.17
C GLY A 350 6.33 6.33 -35.35
N HIS A 351 7.08 5.93 -36.38
CA HIS A 351 6.55 5.13 -37.49
C HIS A 351 7.28 3.77 -37.60
N CYS A 352 6.57 2.74 -38.06
CA CYS A 352 7.14 1.41 -38.22
C CYS A 352 8.22 1.39 -39.32
N PHE A 353 9.42 0.87 -39.02
CA PHE A 353 10.51 0.76 -40.01
C PHE A 353 10.18 -0.13 -41.23
N LEU A 354 9.24 -1.07 -41.09
CA LEU A 354 8.86 -2.00 -42.15
C LEU A 354 7.73 -1.45 -43.02
N CYS A 355 6.58 -1.11 -42.41
CA CYS A 355 5.38 -0.68 -43.14
C CYS A 355 5.19 0.84 -43.21
N LYS A 356 6.02 1.62 -42.52
CA LYS A 356 5.98 3.09 -42.45
C LYS A 356 4.67 3.69 -41.93
N GLN A 357 3.81 2.89 -41.30
CA GLN A 357 2.60 3.39 -40.63
C GLN A 357 2.95 3.99 -39.26
N PRO A 358 2.17 4.98 -38.78
CA PRO A 358 2.34 5.52 -37.44
C PRO A 358 2.09 4.44 -36.39
N LEU A 359 2.98 4.37 -35.40
CA LEU A 359 2.86 3.48 -34.25
C LEU A 359 1.97 4.16 -33.20
N SER A 360 0.83 3.56 -32.85
CA SER A 360 -0.08 4.00 -31.77
C SER A 360 0.46 3.70 -30.37
N ASP A 361 1.77 3.83 -30.18
CA ASP A 361 2.49 3.21 -29.07
C ASP A 361 2.06 3.76 -27.70
N ASP A 362 1.54 5.00 -27.64
CA ASP A 362 1.00 5.63 -26.43
C ASP A 362 -0.41 5.17 -26.05
N GLU A 363 -1.28 4.89 -27.02
CA GLU A 363 -2.66 4.41 -26.77
C GLU A 363 -2.63 2.97 -26.21
N GLU A 364 -1.85 2.08 -26.82
CA GLU A 364 -1.73 0.70 -26.37
C GLU A 364 -1.04 0.59 -25.00
N ARG A 365 -0.03 1.43 -24.73
CA ARG A 365 0.61 1.52 -23.41
C ARG A 365 -0.37 2.01 -22.36
N THR A 366 -1.19 2.99 -22.70
CA THR A 366 -2.25 3.50 -21.83
C THR A 366 -3.28 2.40 -21.54
N HIS A 367 -3.70 1.65 -22.55
CA HIS A 367 -4.63 0.52 -22.39
C HIS A 367 -4.04 -0.61 -21.52
N ALA A 368 -2.79 -1.01 -21.75
CA ALA A 368 -2.14 -2.06 -20.97
C ALA A 368 -1.95 -1.65 -19.51
N LYS A 369 -1.57 -0.39 -19.25
CA LYS A 369 -1.46 0.14 -17.88
C LYS A 369 -2.80 0.29 -17.20
N ARG A 370 -3.84 0.72 -17.92
CA ARG A 370 -5.23 0.73 -17.45
C ARG A 370 -5.63 -0.67 -17.00
N LEU A 371 -5.48 -1.67 -17.86
CA LEU A 371 -5.89 -3.04 -17.55
C LEU A 371 -5.10 -3.60 -16.36
N LYS A 372 -3.79 -3.35 -16.30
CA LYS A 372 -2.96 -3.71 -15.15
C LYS A 372 -3.50 -3.09 -13.86
N GLN A 373 -3.72 -1.78 -13.86
CA GLN A 373 -4.21 -1.06 -12.70
C GLN A 373 -5.60 -1.56 -12.28
N GLU A 374 -6.51 -1.82 -13.23
CA GLU A 374 -7.83 -2.38 -12.94
C GLU A 374 -7.73 -3.76 -12.27
N ILE A 375 -6.84 -4.63 -12.73
CA ILE A 375 -6.63 -5.95 -12.11
C ILE A 375 -5.97 -5.82 -10.74
N GLU A 376 -5.00 -4.92 -10.56
CA GLU A 376 -4.38 -4.64 -9.26
C GLU A 376 -5.42 -4.13 -8.25
N LEU A 377 -6.34 -3.27 -8.70
CA LEU A 377 -7.47 -2.82 -7.88
C LEU A 377 -8.38 -4.00 -7.49
N GLN A 378 -8.73 -4.88 -8.44
CA GLN A 378 -9.54 -6.07 -8.18
C GLN A 378 -8.88 -7.06 -7.21
N ILE A 379 -7.56 -7.25 -7.31
CA ILE A 379 -6.79 -8.11 -6.40
C ILE A 379 -6.96 -7.60 -4.98
N LYS A 380 -6.71 -6.30 -4.76
CA LYS A 380 -6.75 -5.71 -3.43
C LYS A 380 -8.16 -5.69 -2.84
N GLU A 381 -9.20 -5.45 -3.64
CA GLU A 381 -10.60 -5.62 -3.20
C GLU A 381 -10.89 -7.08 -2.78
N SER A 382 -10.40 -8.05 -3.56
CA SER A 382 -10.60 -9.48 -3.28
C SER A 382 -9.85 -9.93 -2.02
N GLU A 383 -8.65 -9.42 -1.78
CA GLU A 383 -7.86 -9.70 -0.58
C GLU A 383 -8.53 -9.18 0.69
N ILE A 384 -9.11 -7.97 0.65
CA ILE A 384 -9.89 -7.41 1.77
C ILE A 384 -11.08 -8.33 2.10
N LEU A 385 -11.80 -8.80 1.07
CA LEU A 385 -12.91 -9.74 1.24
C LEU A 385 -12.45 -11.08 1.81
N LEU A 386 -11.29 -11.59 1.39
CA LEU A 386 -10.70 -12.83 1.90
C LEU A 386 -10.40 -12.75 3.39
N VAL A 387 -9.76 -11.68 3.86
CA VAL A 387 -9.46 -11.47 5.29
C VAL A 387 -10.74 -11.52 6.13
N ARG A 388 -11.84 -10.96 5.61
CA ARG A 388 -13.14 -10.98 6.28
C ARG A 388 -13.74 -12.39 6.34
N LYS A 389 -13.61 -13.18 5.27
CA LYS A 389 -14.03 -14.59 5.25
C LYS A 389 -13.22 -15.40 6.29
N GLU A 390 -11.91 -15.21 6.34
CA GLU A 390 -11.02 -15.88 7.31
C GLU A 390 -11.36 -15.52 8.76
N ARG A 391 -11.63 -14.24 9.06
CA ARG A 391 -12.10 -13.83 10.40
C ARG A 391 -13.39 -14.53 10.81
N LYS A 392 -14.35 -14.69 9.89
CA LYS A 392 -15.61 -15.41 10.17
C LYS A 392 -15.37 -16.92 10.39
N LEU A 393 -14.48 -17.54 9.62
CA LEU A 393 -14.11 -18.95 9.80
C LEU A 393 -13.47 -19.17 11.18
N ASN A 394 -12.56 -18.29 11.58
CA ASN A 394 -11.91 -18.37 12.90
C ASN A 394 -12.90 -18.23 14.06
N GLY A 395 -13.93 -17.39 13.90
CA GLY A 395 -15.03 -17.32 14.85
C GLY A 395 -15.74 -18.66 15.03
N LEU A 396 -16.12 -19.33 13.92
CA LEU A 396 -16.79 -20.64 13.97
C LEU A 396 -15.90 -21.75 14.54
N ILE A 397 -14.59 -21.71 14.23
CA ILE A 397 -13.61 -22.65 14.80
C ILE A 397 -13.58 -22.53 16.33
N SER A 398 -13.71 -21.31 16.87
CA SER A 398 -13.72 -21.07 18.32
C SER A 398 -14.94 -21.66 19.05
N ASP A 399 -16.07 -21.86 18.36
CA ASP A 399 -17.31 -22.36 18.95
C ASP A 399 -17.36 -23.90 19.06
N ILE A 400 -16.58 -24.61 18.24
CA ILE A 400 -16.59 -26.08 18.15
C ILE A 400 -16.08 -26.78 19.43
N PRO A 401 -14.97 -26.36 20.07
CA PRO A 401 -14.45 -27.01 21.27
C PRO A 401 -15.46 -27.05 22.42
N ALA A 402 -16.15 -25.95 22.68
CA ALA A 402 -17.16 -25.86 23.74
C ALA A 402 -18.35 -26.82 23.51
N LEU A 403 -18.74 -27.03 22.25
CA LEU A 403 -19.76 -28.01 21.88
C LEU A 403 -19.27 -29.46 22.04
N LYS A 404 -18.02 -29.76 21.65
CA LYS A 404 -17.42 -31.10 21.82
C LYS A 404 -17.28 -31.48 23.29
N GLU A 405 -16.88 -30.54 24.15
CA GLU A 405 -16.75 -30.77 25.58
C GLU A 405 -18.10 -31.11 26.21
N LYS A 406 -19.17 -30.36 25.89
CA LYS A 406 -20.54 -30.66 26.32
C LYS A 406 -21.02 -32.04 25.88
N ILE A 407 -20.73 -32.44 24.63
CA ILE A 407 -21.07 -33.76 24.11
C ILE A 407 -20.34 -34.87 24.89
N ASN A 408 -19.06 -34.69 25.19
CA ASN A 408 -18.27 -35.69 25.93
C ASN A 408 -18.77 -35.88 27.38
N LEU A 409 -19.17 -34.80 28.05
CA LEU A 409 -19.75 -34.88 29.40
C LEU A 409 -21.06 -35.67 29.40
N LEU A 410 -21.99 -35.32 28.51
CA LEU A 410 -23.28 -36.02 28.37
C LEU A 410 -23.12 -37.49 27.94
N GLN A 411 -22.11 -37.80 27.12
CA GLN A 411 -21.79 -39.17 26.74
C GLN A 411 -21.32 -40.00 27.95
N LYS A 412 -20.46 -39.45 28.81
CA LYS A 412 -20.02 -40.13 30.04
C LYS A 412 -21.18 -40.39 30.99
N GLU A 413 -22.10 -39.44 31.15
CA GLU A 413 -23.30 -39.61 31.98
C GLU A 413 -24.22 -40.71 31.45
N LEU A 414 -24.34 -40.83 30.12
CA LEU A 414 -25.11 -41.89 29.46
C LEU A 414 -24.47 -43.27 29.68
N ASP A 415 -23.15 -43.38 29.56
CA ASP A 415 -22.43 -44.64 29.71
C ASP A 415 -22.50 -45.16 31.15
N ILE A 416 -22.43 -44.27 32.15
CA ILE A 416 -22.63 -44.60 33.58
C ILE A 416 -24.06 -45.13 33.81
N ALA A 417 -25.07 -44.48 33.23
CA ALA A 417 -26.47 -44.90 33.38
C ALA A 417 -26.76 -46.27 32.73
N ILE A 418 -25.95 -46.71 31.76
CA ILE A 418 -26.04 -48.03 31.11
C ILE A 418 -25.30 -49.09 31.95
N SER A 419 -24.13 -48.77 32.50
CA SER A 419 -23.30 -49.73 33.24
C SER A 419 -23.90 -50.13 34.60
N GLU A 420 -24.68 -49.26 35.25
CA GLU A 420 -25.43 -49.56 36.47
C GLU A 420 -26.53 -50.65 36.29
N SER A 421 -26.78 -51.13 35.06
CA SER A 421 -27.87 -52.06 34.72
C SER A 421 -27.49 -53.54 34.50
N GLN A 422 -26.24 -53.96 34.77
CA GLN A 422 -25.80 -55.36 34.65
C GLN A 422 -25.15 -55.86 35.95
N SER A 423 -25.67 -56.94 36.55
CA SER A 423 -24.96 -57.69 37.59
C SER A 423 -25.08 -59.21 37.43
N THR A 424 -23.95 -59.91 37.25
CA THR A 424 -23.30 -60.82 38.21
C THR A 424 -22.09 -61.51 37.56
N ARG A 425 -21.07 -61.77 38.37
CA ARG A 425 -19.63 -61.97 38.04
C ARG A 425 -19.25 -63.40 37.62
N ASP A 426 -18.14 -63.46 36.87
CA ASP A 426 -17.18 -64.56 36.79
C ASP A 426 -15.83 -64.04 37.32
N ASP A 427 -15.34 -64.53 38.47
CA ASP A 427 -14.15 -63.97 39.15
C ASP A 427 -12.86 -64.03 38.30
N LYS A 428 -12.74 -65.03 37.41
CA LYS A 428 -11.59 -65.17 36.51
C LYS A 428 -11.63 -64.22 35.31
N ILE A 429 -12.84 -63.88 34.86
CA ILE A 429 -13.04 -62.83 33.86
C ILE A 429 -12.76 -61.47 34.48
N ASP A 430 -13.16 -61.27 35.75
CA ASP A 430 -12.86 -60.06 36.51
C ASP A 430 -11.35 -59.86 36.72
N GLU A 431 -10.59 -60.91 37.06
CA GLU A 431 -9.12 -60.84 37.16
C GLU A 431 -8.46 -60.45 35.83
N LEU A 432 -8.88 -61.05 34.72
CA LEU A 432 -8.37 -60.72 33.38
C LEU A 432 -8.76 -59.29 32.98
N PHE A 433 -9.95 -58.81 33.35
CA PHE A 433 -10.35 -57.42 33.13
C PHE A 433 -9.57 -56.43 34.00
N VAL A 434 -9.24 -56.79 35.25
CA VAL A 434 -8.39 -55.97 36.12
C VAL A 434 -6.97 -55.89 35.57
N LEU A 435 -6.40 -57.01 35.11
CA LEU A 435 -5.07 -57.05 34.49
C LEU A 435 -5.05 -56.24 33.20
N LYS A 436 -6.05 -56.45 32.33
CA LYS A 436 -6.25 -55.67 31.11
C LYS A 436 -6.36 -54.19 31.42
N GLY A 437 -7.15 -53.80 32.42
CA GLY A 437 -7.32 -52.40 32.81
C GLY A 437 -6.02 -51.77 33.32
N ARG A 438 -5.17 -52.52 34.03
CA ARG A 438 -3.83 -52.05 34.41
C ARG A 438 -2.92 -51.84 33.20
N GLN A 439 -2.93 -52.79 32.25
CA GLN A 439 -2.13 -52.70 31.02
C GLN A 439 -2.63 -51.59 30.07
N GLU A 440 -3.94 -51.41 29.93
CA GLU A 440 -4.56 -50.32 29.16
C GLU A 440 -4.19 -48.96 29.77
N LYS A 441 -4.22 -48.83 31.10
CA LYS A 441 -3.80 -47.61 31.79
C LYS A 441 -2.31 -47.31 31.62
N GLN A 442 -1.46 -48.35 31.64
CA GLN A 442 -0.03 -48.21 31.40
C GLN A 442 0.27 -47.87 29.93
N LEU A 443 -0.45 -48.48 28.99
CA LEU A 443 -0.38 -48.17 27.56
C LEU A 443 -0.82 -46.72 27.30
N GLU A 444 -1.91 -46.27 27.92
CA GLU A 444 -2.38 -44.90 27.83
C GLU A 444 -1.32 -43.91 28.33
N PHE A 445 -0.70 -44.19 29.47
CA PHE A 445 0.40 -43.39 30.02
C PHE A 445 1.61 -43.31 29.07
N LEU A 446 2.10 -44.45 28.57
CA LEU A 446 3.25 -44.47 27.65
C LEU A 446 2.93 -43.78 26.31
N THR A 447 1.69 -43.93 25.82
CA THR A 447 1.24 -43.26 24.60
C THR A 447 1.17 -41.74 24.78
N GLN A 448 0.74 -41.26 25.96
CA GLN A 448 0.78 -39.83 26.31
C GLN A 448 2.22 -39.31 26.43
N GLN A 449 3.15 -40.11 26.95
CA GLN A 449 4.57 -39.75 26.98
C GLN A 449 5.17 -39.63 25.58
N LEU A 450 4.91 -40.58 24.68
CA LEU A 450 5.39 -40.53 23.30
C LEU A 450 4.88 -39.29 22.55
N LYS A 451 3.59 -38.97 22.69
CA LYS A 451 3.00 -37.74 22.11
C LYS A 451 3.68 -36.47 22.64
N GLY A 452 4.05 -36.47 23.92
CA GLY A 452 4.76 -35.35 24.53
C GLY A 452 6.18 -35.14 24.00
N ILE A 453 6.91 -36.24 23.78
CA ILE A 453 8.27 -36.19 23.22
C ILE A 453 8.23 -35.71 21.76
N ASP A 454 7.29 -36.21 20.96
CA ASP A 454 7.10 -35.78 19.57
C ASP A 454 6.77 -34.27 19.51
N LEU A 455 5.89 -33.80 20.39
CA LEU A 455 5.61 -32.37 20.54
C LEU A 455 6.85 -31.55 20.96
N LEU A 456 7.69 -32.07 21.85
CA LEU A 456 8.95 -31.42 22.24
C LEU A 456 9.95 -31.32 21.08
N GLU A 457 10.07 -32.36 20.25
CA GLU A 457 10.90 -32.32 19.05
C GLU A 457 10.38 -31.32 18.03
N GLN A 458 9.05 -31.28 17.82
CA GLN A 458 8.41 -30.29 16.97
C GLN A 458 8.66 -28.86 17.48
N LEU A 459 8.43 -28.60 18.77
CA LEU A 459 8.69 -27.29 19.38
C LEU A 459 10.16 -26.89 19.28
N LYS A 460 11.09 -27.84 19.45
CA LYS A 460 12.52 -27.58 19.28
C LYS A 460 12.86 -27.18 17.83
N LYS A 461 12.24 -27.84 16.84
CA LYS A 461 12.39 -27.48 15.43
C LYS A 461 11.81 -26.10 15.14
N GLU A 462 10.58 -25.82 15.59
CA GLU A 462 9.93 -24.51 15.45
C GLU A 462 10.77 -23.38 16.08
N LEU A 463 11.37 -23.62 17.26
CA LEU A 463 12.28 -22.68 17.91
C LEU A 463 13.55 -22.42 17.08
N SER A 464 14.13 -23.48 16.50
CA SER A 464 15.29 -23.36 15.60
C SER A 464 14.95 -22.52 14.37
N ASP A 465 13.83 -22.83 13.71
CA ASP A 465 13.37 -22.11 12.52
C ASP A 465 13.08 -20.63 12.82
N LEU A 466 12.40 -20.34 13.94
CA LEU A 466 12.14 -18.97 14.40
C LEU A 466 13.44 -18.23 14.75
N SER A 467 14.42 -18.90 15.35
CA SER A 467 15.71 -18.28 15.67
C SER A 467 16.49 -17.89 14.41
N ALA A 468 16.47 -18.74 13.38
CA ALA A 468 17.07 -18.45 12.08
C ALA A 468 16.39 -17.25 11.41
N LEU A 469 15.05 -17.24 11.39
CA LEU A 469 14.26 -16.13 10.85
C LEU A 469 14.52 -14.81 11.58
N ILE A 470 14.62 -14.82 12.92
CA ILE A 470 14.96 -13.62 13.71
C ILE A 470 16.34 -13.09 13.33
N SER A 471 17.33 -13.98 13.17
CA SER A 471 18.68 -13.61 12.77
C SER A 471 18.72 -13.00 11.37
N GLU A 472 18.04 -13.63 10.41
CA GLU A 472 17.92 -13.15 9.02
C GLU A 472 17.23 -11.77 8.94
N LEU A 473 16.07 -11.63 9.60
CA LEU A 473 15.34 -10.37 9.63
C LEU A 473 16.15 -9.24 10.28
N THR A 474 16.85 -9.53 11.38
CA THR A 474 17.68 -8.53 12.07
C THR A 474 18.81 -8.04 11.16
N SER A 475 19.55 -8.95 10.52
CA SER A 475 20.62 -8.58 9.59
C SER A 475 20.09 -7.79 8.38
N THR A 476 18.96 -8.20 7.82
CA THR A 476 18.32 -7.51 6.69
C THR A 476 17.89 -6.10 7.08
N ILE A 477 17.31 -5.92 8.28
CA ILE A 477 16.91 -4.61 8.80
C ILE A 477 18.12 -3.69 8.94
N GLU A 478 19.22 -4.15 9.54
CA GLU A 478 20.44 -3.35 9.69
C GLU A 478 21.01 -2.87 8.35
N GLN A 479 21.01 -3.75 7.33
CA GLN A 479 21.44 -3.39 5.97
C GLN A 479 20.53 -2.33 5.33
N LEU A 480 19.21 -2.50 5.46
CA LEU A 480 18.22 -1.57 4.93
C LEU A 480 18.29 -0.20 5.63
N GLU A 481 18.51 -0.16 6.94
CA GLU A 481 18.69 1.08 7.71
C GLU A 481 19.94 1.85 7.27
N LEU A 482 21.06 1.15 7.04
CA LEU A 482 22.28 1.76 6.54
C LEU A 482 22.08 2.35 5.12
N SER A 483 21.42 1.59 4.24
CA SER A 483 21.06 2.04 2.89
C SER A 483 20.13 3.26 2.94
N GLN A 484 19.11 3.25 3.79
CA GLN A 484 18.18 4.36 3.99
C GLN A 484 18.91 5.63 4.43
N LYS A 485 19.83 5.51 5.40
CA LYS A 485 20.67 6.63 5.87
C LYS A 485 21.53 7.20 4.73
N THR A 486 22.19 6.33 3.97
CA THR A 486 23.05 6.74 2.84
C THR A 486 22.25 7.43 1.75
N ASN A 487 21.05 6.92 1.42
CA ASN A 487 20.15 7.53 0.46
C ASN A 487 19.64 8.89 0.94
N ARG A 488 19.32 9.03 2.23
CA ARG A 488 18.94 10.30 2.84
C ARG A 488 20.07 11.32 2.72
N ASP A 489 21.28 10.97 3.13
CA ASP A 489 22.44 11.87 3.09
C ASP A 489 22.73 12.32 1.65
N ARG A 490 22.64 11.39 0.68
CA ARG A 490 22.81 11.70 -0.75
C ARG A 490 21.76 12.67 -1.25
N VAL A 491 20.48 12.47 -0.93
CA VAL A 491 19.40 13.36 -1.38
C VAL A 491 19.55 14.74 -0.75
N MET A 492 19.79 14.81 0.56
CA MET A 492 19.96 16.07 1.28
C MET A 492 21.16 16.87 0.75
N ALA A 493 22.28 16.22 0.44
CA ALA A 493 23.44 16.89 -0.16
C ALA A 493 23.13 17.50 -1.54
N VAL A 494 22.30 16.82 -2.34
CA VAL A 494 21.88 17.37 -3.64
C VAL A 494 20.93 18.56 -3.46
N ILE A 495 19.98 18.47 -2.52
CA ILE A 495 19.07 19.57 -2.19
C ILE A 495 19.86 20.79 -1.70
N GLU A 496 20.75 20.60 -0.73
CA GLU A 496 21.60 21.67 -0.18
C GLU A 496 22.41 22.34 -1.29
N LYS A 497 23.07 21.54 -2.14
CA LYS A 497 23.86 22.06 -3.26
C LYS A 497 23.05 22.98 -4.19
N PHE A 498 21.85 22.56 -4.59
CA PHE A 498 21.02 23.37 -5.50
C PHE A 498 20.35 24.55 -4.81
N ALA A 499 19.97 24.41 -3.54
CA ALA A 499 19.41 25.53 -2.79
C ALA A 499 20.47 26.62 -2.57
N ILE A 500 21.71 26.26 -2.18
CA ILE A 500 22.85 27.20 -2.10
C ILE A 500 23.12 27.85 -3.46
N TYR A 501 23.12 27.06 -4.55
CA TYR A 501 23.31 27.61 -5.89
C TYR A 501 22.25 28.67 -6.24
N ILE A 502 20.98 28.45 -5.90
CA ILE A 502 19.91 29.42 -6.14
C ILE A 502 20.07 30.68 -5.28
N LEU A 503 20.49 30.53 -4.02
CA LEU A 503 20.74 31.65 -3.10
C LEU A 503 21.94 32.51 -3.54
N GLN A 504 23.04 31.88 -3.94
CA GLN A 504 24.25 32.60 -4.39
C GLN A 504 24.06 33.34 -5.70
N ASN A 505 23.04 32.98 -6.50
CA ASN A 505 22.64 33.67 -7.72
C ASN A 505 21.48 34.67 -7.48
N ASP A 506 21.12 34.94 -6.22
CA ASP A 506 20.24 36.06 -5.88
C ASP A 506 20.95 37.41 -6.11
N LEU A 507 20.17 38.49 -6.20
CA LEU A 507 20.70 39.85 -6.22
C LEU A 507 21.37 40.20 -4.87
N ASP A 508 22.25 41.22 -4.87
CA ASP A 508 22.92 41.71 -3.66
C ASP A 508 21.93 42.43 -2.73
N ARG A 509 21.09 41.63 -2.06
CA ARG A 509 20.02 42.05 -1.14
C ARG A 509 20.19 41.41 0.25
N GLN A 510 20.81 40.24 0.31
CA GLN A 510 21.10 39.51 1.53
C GLN A 510 22.54 38.98 1.47
N LYS A 511 23.45 39.55 2.25
CA LYS A 511 24.89 39.21 2.21
C LYS A 511 25.15 37.76 2.60
N GLU A 512 24.31 37.22 3.46
CA GLU A 512 24.32 35.85 3.94
C GLU A 512 24.08 34.87 2.80
N PHE A 513 23.26 35.22 1.80
CA PHE A 513 22.96 34.32 0.68
C PHE A 513 24.15 34.12 -0.26
N GLN A 514 24.96 35.16 -0.47
CA GLN A 514 26.20 35.05 -1.26
C GLN A 514 27.26 34.18 -0.59
N LYS A 515 27.24 34.11 0.75
CA LYS A 515 28.19 33.34 1.55
C LYS A 515 27.60 32.03 2.08
N ALA A 516 26.39 31.67 1.64
CA ALA A 516 25.67 30.48 2.06
C ALA A 516 26.54 29.22 1.98
N LYS A 517 26.66 28.49 3.10
CA LYS A 517 27.47 27.25 3.16
C LYS A 517 26.65 26.01 3.48
N LYS A 518 25.67 26.12 4.36
CA LYS A 518 24.93 24.99 4.89
C LYS A 518 23.44 25.29 4.96
N ILE A 519 22.62 24.36 4.48
CA ILE A 519 21.16 24.44 4.58
C ILE A 519 20.68 23.23 5.36
N GLU A 520 19.93 23.50 6.43
CA GLU A 520 19.31 22.45 7.24
C GLU A 520 17.81 22.49 7.04
N ILE A 521 17.22 21.31 6.80
CA ILE A 521 15.79 21.15 6.59
C ILE A 521 15.26 20.17 7.63
N ASP A 522 14.32 20.63 8.45
CA ASP A 522 13.57 19.80 9.38
C ASP A 522 12.13 19.62 8.87
N PHE A 523 11.90 18.51 8.18
CA PHE A 523 10.56 18.12 7.73
C PHE A 523 9.62 17.80 8.90
N TYR A 524 10.14 17.30 10.02
CA TYR A 524 9.33 16.98 11.19
C TYR A 524 8.80 18.27 11.83
N GLY A 525 9.66 19.27 12.04
CA GLY A 525 9.29 20.58 12.58
C GLY A 525 8.69 21.57 11.57
N ASP A 526 8.71 21.26 10.28
CA ASP A 526 8.36 22.19 9.18
C ASP A 526 9.17 23.50 9.22
N SER A 527 10.48 23.35 9.41
CA SER A 527 11.40 24.49 9.50
C SER A 527 12.67 24.27 8.69
N PHE A 528 13.37 25.36 8.41
CA PHE A 528 14.64 25.35 7.70
C PHE A 528 15.50 26.54 8.15
N SER A 529 16.81 26.38 8.04
CA SER A 529 17.79 27.42 8.37
C SER A 529 18.89 27.49 7.33
N LEU A 530 19.54 28.66 7.28
CA LEU A 530 20.76 28.89 6.51
C LEU A 530 21.88 29.20 7.50
N ASP A 531 22.94 28.39 7.50
CA ASP A 531 24.10 28.55 8.39
C ASP A 531 23.76 28.66 9.90
N GLY A 532 22.62 28.07 10.31
CA GLY A 532 22.10 28.12 11.68
C GLY A 532 21.13 29.27 11.96
N ASP A 533 20.95 30.20 11.01
CA ASP A 533 20.05 31.33 11.14
C ASP A 533 18.65 31.03 10.56
N PHE A 534 17.62 31.44 11.29
CA PHE A 534 16.20 31.28 10.94
C PHE A 534 15.50 32.60 10.62
N ASN A 535 16.15 33.74 10.93
CA ASN A 535 15.50 35.04 10.99
C ASN A 535 15.99 35.97 9.88
N PHE A 536 15.40 35.84 8.70
CA PHE A 536 15.56 36.80 7.61
C PHE A 536 14.34 37.72 7.47
N SER A 537 14.46 38.75 6.63
CA SER A 537 13.30 39.56 6.22
C SER A 537 12.22 38.69 5.55
N ALA A 538 10.97 39.15 5.52
CA ALA A 538 9.89 38.37 4.90
C ALA A 538 10.16 38.04 3.42
N SER A 539 10.73 38.99 2.67
CA SER A 539 11.13 38.80 1.27
C SER A 539 12.27 37.79 1.13
N SER A 540 13.30 37.85 1.98
CA SER A 540 14.41 36.89 1.97
C SER A 540 13.98 35.48 2.43
N ASN A 541 13.10 35.36 3.43
CA ASN A 541 12.51 34.07 3.80
C ASN A 541 11.68 33.47 2.66
N THR A 542 10.94 34.30 1.91
CA THR A 542 10.21 33.86 0.71
C THR A 542 11.16 33.30 -0.34
N TYR A 543 12.25 34.02 -0.62
CA TYR A 543 13.26 33.58 -1.58
C TYR A 543 13.94 32.29 -1.12
N LEU A 544 14.31 32.18 0.16
CA LEU A 544 14.91 30.98 0.75
C LEU A 544 13.97 29.77 0.69
N LYS A 545 12.69 29.94 1.03
CA LYS A 545 11.66 28.92 0.87
C LYS A 545 11.59 28.43 -0.57
N ASN A 546 11.49 29.36 -1.53
CA ASN A 546 11.44 29.01 -2.95
C ASN A 546 12.72 28.30 -3.41
N ALA A 547 13.89 28.76 -2.99
CA ALA A 547 15.16 28.12 -3.30
C ALA A 547 15.20 26.65 -2.83
N ILE A 548 14.77 26.37 -1.60
CA ILE A 548 14.70 25.02 -1.06
C ILE A 548 13.67 24.17 -1.81
N ARG A 549 12.49 24.71 -2.12
CA ARG A 549 11.42 23.99 -2.82
C ARG A 549 11.81 23.62 -4.26
N TYR A 550 12.40 24.56 -4.99
CA TYR A 550 12.95 24.29 -6.31
C TYR A 550 14.14 23.33 -6.23
N ALA A 551 14.97 23.39 -5.18
CA ALA A 551 16.06 22.44 -5.00
C ALA A 551 15.57 21.01 -4.73
N ILE A 552 14.49 20.81 -3.96
CA ILE A 552 13.84 19.49 -3.79
C ILE A 552 13.35 18.97 -5.15
N PHE A 553 12.70 19.83 -5.93
CA PHE A 553 12.26 19.48 -7.28
C PHE A 553 13.45 19.14 -8.20
N ILE A 554 14.52 19.95 -8.24
CA ILE A 554 15.70 19.68 -9.05
C ILE A 554 16.42 18.41 -8.62
N ALA A 555 16.48 18.13 -7.31
CA ALA A 555 17.04 16.90 -6.78
C ALA A 555 16.31 15.67 -7.35
N SER A 556 14.98 15.75 -7.52
CA SER A 556 14.20 14.67 -8.15
C SER A 556 14.56 14.39 -9.62
N LEU A 557 15.15 15.38 -10.31
CA LEU A 557 15.66 15.24 -11.68
C LEU A 557 17.09 14.68 -11.71
N ARG A 558 17.79 14.62 -10.57
CA ARG A 558 19.19 14.18 -10.49
C ARG A 558 19.35 12.85 -9.75
N VAL A 559 18.46 12.54 -8.82
CA VAL A 559 18.50 11.33 -8.00
C VAL A 559 17.40 10.38 -8.46
N SER A 560 17.81 9.27 -9.08
CA SER A 560 16.89 8.38 -9.80
C SER A 560 15.89 7.62 -8.93
N PHE A 561 16.18 7.43 -7.64
CA PHE A 561 15.28 6.73 -6.71
C PHE A 561 14.29 7.67 -6.02
N MET A 562 14.40 8.99 -6.18
CA MET A 562 13.41 9.92 -5.65
C MET A 562 12.06 9.66 -6.32
N ARG A 563 10.98 9.72 -5.52
CA ARG A 563 9.60 9.51 -5.99
C ARG A 563 8.86 10.82 -6.20
N TYR A 564 9.49 11.98 -5.99
CA TYR A 564 8.88 13.27 -6.27
C TYR A 564 8.47 13.33 -7.75
N PRO A 565 7.21 13.70 -8.09
CA PRO A 565 6.62 13.40 -9.40
C PRO A 565 7.09 14.31 -10.54
N LYS A 566 8.24 14.97 -10.36
CA LYS A 566 8.86 15.90 -11.33
C LYS A 566 7.90 16.98 -11.84
N PHE A 567 6.99 17.37 -10.96
CA PHE A 567 6.00 18.40 -11.13
C PHE A 567 6.08 19.35 -9.94
N ILE A 568 6.11 20.65 -10.17
CA ILE A 568 6.04 21.67 -9.12
C ILE A 568 5.07 22.77 -9.54
N LEU A 569 4.24 23.19 -8.58
CA LEU A 569 3.23 24.24 -8.75
C LEU A 569 3.58 25.38 -7.79
N CYS A 570 3.75 26.60 -8.29
CA CYS A 570 4.12 27.75 -7.48
C CYS A 570 3.15 28.91 -7.72
N ASP A 571 2.28 29.16 -6.75
CA ASP A 571 1.41 30.33 -6.77
C ASP A 571 2.18 31.55 -6.31
N ASN A 572 2.43 32.40 -7.31
CA ASN A 572 3.03 33.70 -7.24
C ASN A 572 4.46 33.64 -6.70
N MET A 573 5.41 33.71 -7.63
CA MET A 573 6.82 33.90 -7.30
C MET A 573 7.11 35.24 -6.57
N GLU A 574 6.09 36.04 -6.29
CA GLU A 574 6.13 37.44 -5.85
C GLU A 574 5.33 37.62 -4.57
N ASP A 575 5.87 37.15 -3.46
CA ASP A 575 5.21 37.26 -2.17
C ASP A 575 5.97 38.19 -1.21
N LYS A 576 5.22 38.77 -0.27
CA LYS A 576 5.68 39.55 0.90
C LYS A 576 6.71 40.65 0.60
N GLY A 577 6.48 41.41 -0.46
CA GLY A 577 7.23 42.62 -0.77
C GLY A 577 8.57 42.38 -1.47
N MET A 578 8.73 41.27 -2.19
CA MET A 578 9.89 41.09 -3.07
C MET A 578 9.89 42.11 -4.22
N GLU A 579 11.07 42.65 -4.52
CA GLU A 579 11.30 43.60 -5.60
C GLU A 579 11.17 42.92 -6.97
N LYS A 580 10.63 43.66 -7.96
CA LYS A 580 10.45 43.20 -9.35
C LYS A 580 11.71 42.56 -9.93
N GLU A 581 12.86 43.22 -9.80
CA GLU A 581 14.13 42.73 -10.37
C GLU A 581 14.55 41.39 -9.75
N ARG A 582 14.35 41.23 -8.44
CA ARG A 582 14.70 40.01 -7.70
C ARG A 582 13.83 38.83 -8.14
N ILE A 583 12.53 39.08 -8.31
CA ILE A 583 11.56 38.12 -8.84
C ILE A 583 11.94 37.69 -10.25
N GLN A 584 12.18 38.66 -11.14
CA GLN A 584 12.54 38.39 -12.53
C GLN A 584 13.86 37.60 -12.63
N ASN A 585 14.83 37.89 -11.75
CA ASN A 585 16.07 37.11 -11.66
C ASN A 585 15.79 35.64 -11.29
N LEU A 586 14.93 35.40 -10.29
CA LEU A 586 14.55 34.03 -9.90
C LEU A 586 13.85 33.29 -11.05
N GLN A 587 12.94 33.96 -11.78
CA GLN A 587 12.28 33.38 -12.96
C GLN A 587 13.30 32.96 -14.01
N LYS A 588 14.23 33.85 -14.37
CA LYS A 588 15.30 33.56 -15.34
C LYS A 588 16.17 32.39 -14.89
N LEU A 589 16.48 32.32 -13.61
CA LEU A 589 17.28 31.24 -13.04
C LEU A 589 16.55 29.89 -13.11
N VAL A 590 15.27 29.84 -12.72
CA VAL A 590 14.45 28.63 -12.79
C VAL A 590 14.30 28.13 -14.23
N VAL A 591 14.04 29.03 -15.19
CA VAL A 591 13.96 28.70 -16.62
C VAL A 591 15.30 28.15 -17.12
N ARG A 592 16.41 28.83 -16.84
CA ARG A 592 17.75 28.38 -17.24
C ARG A 592 18.08 26.99 -16.70
N ILE A 593 17.77 26.72 -15.43
CA ILE A 593 17.98 25.39 -14.83
C ILE A 593 17.10 24.35 -15.52
N SER A 594 15.82 24.64 -15.72
CA SER A 594 14.88 23.76 -16.42
C SER A 594 15.38 23.39 -17.83
N GLU A 595 15.77 24.38 -18.62
CA GLU A 595 16.29 24.18 -19.98
C GLU A 595 17.56 23.32 -19.98
N SER A 596 18.49 23.55 -19.05
CA SER A 596 19.72 22.76 -18.94
C SER A 596 19.48 21.26 -18.63
N LEU A 597 18.27 20.91 -18.18
CA LEU A 597 17.86 19.56 -17.81
C LEU A 597 16.86 18.94 -18.79
N LYS A 598 16.29 19.73 -19.70
CA LYS A 598 15.19 19.31 -20.57
C LYS A 598 15.52 18.09 -21.42
N ASP A 599 16.75 17.98 -21.90
CA ASP A 599 17.20 16.85 -22.74
C ASP A 599 17.51 15.58 -21.92
N LYS A 600 17.60 15.69 -20.59
CA LYS A 600 17.99 14.58 -19.70
C LYS A 600 16.80 13.95 -19.01
N GLU A 601 15.89 14.77 -18.51
CA GLU A 601 14.74 14.31 -17.74
C GLU A 601 13.54 15.22 -18.02
N GLU A 602 12.43 14.59 -18.41
CA GLU A 602 11.15 15.28 -18.54
C GLU A 602 10.65 15.77 -17.18
N HIS A 603 10.12 16.98 -17.15
CA HIS A 603 9.63 17.63 -15.94
C HIS A 603 8.64 18.74 -16.30
N GLN A 604 7.87 19.22 -15.33
CA GLN A 604 6.94 20.33 -15.51
C GLN A 604 6.97 21.27 -14.32
N ILE A 605 7.10 22.55 -14.64
CA ILE A 605 7.04 23.66 -13.69
C ILE A 605 5.87 24.53 -14.14
N ILE A 606 4.93 24.79 -13.22
CA ILE A 606 3.85 25.75 -13.44
C ILE A 606 3.97 26.82 -12.35
N PHE A 607 4.12 28.08 -12.75
CA PHE A 607 4.08 29.19 -11.80
C PHE A 607 3.29 30.38 -12.32
N SER A 608 2.73 31.14 -11.39
CA SER A 608 2.08 32.42 -11.68
C SER A 608 2.97 33.61 -11.31
N THR A 609 2.81 34.72 -12.02
CA THR A 609 3.58 35.97 -11.82
C THR A 609 2.76 37.18 -12.28
N SER A 610 2.94 38.33 -11.62
CA SER A 610 2.41 39.62 -12.09
C SER A 610 3.48 40.58 -12.60
N MET A 611 4.75 40.22 -12.41
CA MET A 611 5.96 40.91 -12.85
C MET A 611 6.87 39.94 -13.62
N ILE A 612 6.35 39.42 -14.73
CA ILE A 612 7.12 38.53 -15.62
C ILE A 612 8.42 39.20 -16.09
N ALA A 613 9.50 38.44 -16.21
CA ALA A 613 10.75 38.92 -16.82
C ALA A 613 10.52 39.26 -18.30
N ASP A 614 11.02 40.41 -18.75
CA ASP A 614 10.75 40.91 -20.10
C ASP A 614 11.19 39.92 -21.21
N GLU A 615 12.31 39.22 -20.99
CA GLU A 615 12.84 38.18 -21.89
C GLU A 615 11.97 36.91 -21.94
N LEU A 616 11.16 36.66 -20.92
CA LEU A 616 10.27 35.49 -20.85
C LEU A 616 8.85 35.82 -21.33
N ASN A 617 8.50 37.11 -21.39
CA ASN A 617 7.18 37.53 -21.83
C ASN A 617 6.99 37.26 -23.33
N ASN A 618 5.80 36.75 -23.69
CA ASN A 618 5.46 36.37 -25.08
C ASN A 618 6.38 35.30 -25.70
N THR A 619 7.00 34.47 -24.86
CA THR A 619 7.77 33.30 -25.30
C THR A 619 6.91 32.03 -25.24
N PRO A 620 7.36 30.90 -25.80
CA PRO A 620 6.68 29.61 -25.64
C PRO A 620 6.56 29.11 -24.20
N HIS A 621 7.20 29.76 -23.22
CA HIS A 621 6.99 29.45 -21.80
C HIS A 621 5.68 30.00 -21.25
N CYS A 622 5.07 30.98 -21.93
CA CYS A 622 3.83 31.61 -21.49
C CYS A 622 2.62 30.76 -21.88
N VAL A 623 1.75 30.47 -20.92
CA VAL A 623 0.51 29.69 -21.11
C VAL A 623 -0.69 30.57 -20.78
N GLY A 624 -1.71 30.51 -21.63
CA GLY A 624 -2.87 31.40 -21.60
C GLY A 624 -2.59 32.86 -21.93
N ASP A 625 -3.64 33.67 -21.78
CA ASP A 625 -3.61 35.11 -22.03
C ASP A 625 -2.78 35.89 -20.99
N ASP A 626 -2.47 37.15 -21.30
CA ASP A 626 -2.06 38.13 -20.28
C ASP A 626 -3.30 38.66 -19.55
N TYR A 627 -3.54 38.13 -18.35
CA TYR A 627 -4.77 38.38 -17.61
C TYR A 627 -4.76 39.73 -16.88
N ASN A 628 -5.89 40.42 -16.88
CA ASN A 628 -6.06 41.70 -16.20
C ASN A 628 -7.49 41.84 -15.64
N GLN A 629 -7.90 43.05 -15.25
CA GLN A 629 -9.24 43.27 -14.68
C GLN A 629 -10.35 43.10 -15.70
N ASP A 630 -10.10 43.46 -16.96
CA ASP A 630 -11.06 43.35 -18.07
C ASP A 630 -11.02 41.95 -18.70
N ASN A 631 -9.84 41.33 -18.69
CA ASN A 631 -9.57 39.98 -19.15
C ASN A 631 -9.26 39.06 -17.97
N LYS A 632 -10.27 38.71 -17.16
CA LYS A 632 -10.09 37.74 -16.07
C LYS A 632 -9.86 36.33 -16.59
N THR A 633 -9.20 35.51 -15.77
CA THR A 633 -8.94 34.08 -16.03
C THR A 633 -10.23 33.29 -16.26
N LEU A 634 -11.21 33.39 -15.36
CA LEU A 634 -12.49 32.69 -15.53
C LEU A 634 -13.46 33.53 -16.36
N LYS A 635 -13.91 32.97 -17.49
CA LYS A 635 -14.96 33.52 -18.36
C LYS A 635 -16.33 33.13 -17.85
N VAL A 636 -16.77 33.80 -16.78
CA VAL A 636 -18.09 33.59 -16.20
C VAL A 636 -18.98 34.79 -16.50
N TYR A 637 -19.83 34.64 -17.51
CA TYR A 637 -20.86 35.64 -17.84
C TYR A 637 -22.04 35.47 -16.88
N ASN A 638 -22.68 36.59 -16.50
CA ASN A 638 -23.90 36.57 -15.69
C ASN A 638 -25.09 36.09 -16.50
#